data_AF-A0AAJ3K3E6-F1
#
_entry.id   AF-A0AAJ3K3E6-F1
#
_cell.length_a   1.000
_cell.length_b   1.000
_cell.length_c   1.000
_cell.angle_alpha   90.00
_cell.angle_beta   90.00
_cell.angle_gamma   90.00
#
_symmetry.space_group_name_H-M   'P 1'
#
loop_
_entity.id
_entity.type
_entity.pdbx_description
1 polymer ?
#
loop_
_entity_poly.entity_id
_entity_poly.type
_entity_poly.pdbx_seq_one_letter_code
_entity_poly.pdbx_strand_id
1 'polypeptide(L)'
;MYDATLKNVHKFELIFKELKQLDYNISLVIVDCDIELAIKRIKGREIQENRSVPEDIVRQSHKMIPVSFRALNKHCSEWVIYNTDEEQPKQIAVKHNNSVNIDSDLYTRFMSKSED
;
A
#
# COMPACT_ATOMS: atom_id res chain seq x y z
N MET A 1 -2.88 -6.96 -14.35
CA MET A 1 -2.22 -6.75 -13.05
C MET A 1 -1.50 -5.41 -13.11
N TYR A 2 -1.76 -4.51 -12.15
CA TYR A 2 -1.10 -3.21 -12.07
C TYR A 2 -0.10 -3.23 -10.91
N ASP A 3 1.13 -2.80 -11.15
CA ASP A 3 2.15 -2.58 -10.11
C ASP A 3 2.39 -1.07 -9.99
N ALA A 4 2.10 -0.52 -8.81
CA ALA A 4 2.24 0.90 -8.53
C ALA A 4 2.23 1.20 -7.03
N THR A 5 2.70 2.39 -6.65
CA THR A 5 2.81 2.81 -5.24
C THR A 5 1.51 3.29 -4.60
N LEU A 6 0.39 3.28 -5.34
CA LEU A 6 -0.95 3.78 -4.93
C LEU A 6 -1.02 5.25 -4.46
N LYS A 7 0.09 6.01 -4.40
CA LYS A 7 0.18 7.32 -3.73
C LYS A 7 -0.67 8.47 -4.31
N ASN A 8 -1.29 8.29 -5.48
CA ASN A 8 -2.11 9.32 -6.14
C ASN A 8 -3.58 8.90 -6.16
N VAL A 9 -4.33 9.36 -5.16
CA VAL A 9 -5.74 9.01 -4.96
C VAL A 9 -6.57 9.28 -6.22
N HIS A 10 -6.46 10.48 -6.79
CA HIS A 10 -7.28 10.88 -7.94
C HIS A 10 -7.05 9.97 -9.16
N LYS A 11 -5.78 9.67 -9.47
CA LYS A 11 -5.44 8.75 -10.56
C LYS A 11 -6.07 7.38 -10.37
N PHE A 12 -5.94 6.80 -9.18
CA PHE A 12 -6.46 5.45 -8.93
C PHE A 12 -7.97 5.41 -8.77
N GLU A 13 -8.60 6.49 -8.31
CA GLU A 13 -10.06 6.60 -8.28
C GLU A 13 -10.63 6.53 -9.70
N LEU A 14 -10.03 7.24 -10.67
CA LEU A 14 -10.44 7.16 -12.07
C LEU A 14 -10.29 5.73 -12.62
N ILE A 15 -9.15 5.08 -12.40
CA ILE A 15 -8.90 3.70 -12.84
C ILE A 15 -9.92 2.74 -12.20
N PHE A 16 -10.16 2.84 -10.90
CA PHE A 16 -11.08 1.95 -10.19
C PHE A 16 -12.53 2.14 -10.66
N LYS A 17 -12.92 3.39 -10.98
CA LYS A 17 -14.24 3.69 -11.55
C LYS A 17 -14.42 3.03 -12.92
N GLU A 18 -13.43 3.18 -13.80
CA GLU A 18 -13.44 2.59 -15.13
C GLU A 18 -13.52 1.05 -15.05
N LEU A 19 -12.68 0.43 -14.22
CA LEU A 19 -12.71 -1.02 -14.01
C LEU A 19 -14.07 -1.50 -13.49
N LYS A 20 -14.70 -0.76 -12.57
CA LYS A 20 -16.05 -1.09 -12.10
C LYS A 20 -17.12 -0.96 -13.19
N GLN A 21 -17.01 0.04 -14.06
CA GLN A 21 -17.95 0.21 -15.19
C GLN A 21 -17.84 -0.93 -16.20
N LEU A 22 -16.69 -1.60 -16.25
CA LEU A 22 -16.42 -2.76 -17.07
C LEU A 22 -16.66 -4.10 -16.32
N ASP A 23 -17.36 -4.05 -15.18
CA ASP A 23 -17.70 -5.22 -14.34
C ASP A 23 -16.50 -6.05 -13.85
N TYR A 24 -15.32 -5.44 -13.69
CA TYR A 24 -14.18 -6.11 -13.08
C TYR A 24 -14.28 -6.17 -11.55
N ASN A 25 -13.88 -7.31 -11.00
CA ASN A 25 -13.51 -7.42 -9.59
C ASN A 25 -12.13 -6.79 -9.36
N ILE A 26 -12.04 -5.93 -8.34
CA ILE A 26 -10.78 -5.27 -7.96
C ILE A 26 -10.27 -5.92 -6.68
N SER A 27 -9.14 -6.62 -6.78
CA SER A 27 -8.38 -7.14 -5.64
C SER A 27 -7.13 -6.28 -5.44
N LEU A 28 -6.96 -5.74 -4.23
CA LEU A 28 -5.84 -4.86 -3.89
C LEU A 28 -4.86 -5.54 -2.93
N VAL A 29 -3.59 -5.61 -3.31
CA VAL A 29 -2.51 -6.11 -2.45
C VAL A 29 -1.60 -4.94 -2.11
N ILE A 30 -1.46 -4.62 -0.82
CA ILE A 30 -0.53 -3.61 -0.31
C ILE A 30 0.58 -4.30 0.45
N VAL A 31 1.82 -3.97 0.11
CA VAL A 31 3.01 -4.40 0.83
C VAL A 31 3.59 -3.19 1.54
N ASP A 32 3.70 -3.30 2.86
CA ASP A 32 4.13 -2.24 3.75
C ASP A 32 5.36 -2.64 4.56
N CYS A 33 6.13 -1.65 4.97
CA CYS A 33 7.22 -1.80 5.93
C CYS A 33 7.53 -0.45 6.58
N ASP A 34 8.34 -0.49 7.64
CA ASP A 34 8.92 0.69 8.26
C ASP A 34 9.66 1.57 7.23
N ILE A 35 9.53 2.89 7.39
CA ILE A 35 10.09 3.86 6.45
C ILE A 35 11.62 3.78 6.40
N GLU A 36 12.29 3.59 7.53
CA GLU A 36 13.75 3.51 7.57
C GLU A 36 14.24 2.21 6.90
N LEU A 37 13.48 1.12 7.04
CA LEU A 37 13.73 -0.12 6.32
C LEU A 37 13.52 0.06 4.81
N ALA A 38 12.47 0.76 4.38
CA ALA A 38 12.23 1.06 2.98
C ALA A 38 13.39 1.88 2.37
N ILE A 39 13.83 2.92 3.06
CA ILE A 39 14.97 3.77 2.66
C ILE A 39 16.24 2.93 2.56
N LYS A 40 16.53 2.08 3.56
CA LYS A 40 17.67 1.16 3.54
C LYS A 40 17.64 0.22 2.33
N ARG A 41 16.47 -0.37 2.02
CA ARG A 41 16.29 -1.28 0.88
C ARG A 41 16.50 -0.56 -0.45
N ILE A 42 16.01 0.67 -0.59
CA ILE A 42 16.19 1.49 -1.81
C ILE A 42 17.65 1.86 -2.02
N LYS A 43 18.36 2.30 -0.97
CA LYS A 43 19.81 2.56 -1.02
C LYS A 43 20.60 1.31 -1.44
N GLY A 44 20.18 0.12 -0.98
CA GLY A 44 20.77 -1.14 -1.43
C GLY A 44 20.54 -1.43 -2.92
N ARG A 45 19.34 -1.14 -3.44
CA ARG A 45 19.01 -1.31 -4.87
C ARG A 45 19.70 -0.29 -5.77
N GLU A 46 19.89 0.94 -5.31
CA GLU A 46 20.61 1.97 -6.08
C GLU A 46 22.00 1.49 -6.48
N ILE A 47 22.71 0.85 -5.55
CA ILE A 47 24.04 0.28 -5.78
C ILE A 47 24.01 -0.87 -6.82
N GLN A 48 22.96 -1.69 -6.81
CA GLN A 48 22.86 -2.89 -7.65
C GLN A 48 22.25 -2.62 -9.04
N GLU A 49 21.28 -1.71 -9.12
CA GLU A 49 20.40 -1.51 -10.28
C GLU A 49 20.59 -0.13 -10.94
N ASN A 50 21.43 0.74 -10.37
CA ASN A 50 21.61 2.13 -10.80
C ASN A 50 20.29 2.92 -10.86
N ARG A 51 19.37 2.60 -9.95
CA ARG A 51 18.05 3.23 -9.80
C ARG A 51 17.96 3.93 -8.45
N SER A 52 18.03 5.25 -8.48
CA SER A 52 17.88 6.08 -7.28
C SER A 52 16.46 6.61 -7.17
N VAL A 53 15.92 6.61 -5.94
CA VAL A 53 14.68 7.30 -5.62
C VAL A 53 14.98 8.23 -4.45
N PRO A 54 14.77 9.55 -4.61
CA PRO A 54 14.99 10.51 -3.53
C PRO A 54 14.20 10.16 -2.26
N GLU A 55 14.84 10.31 -1.10
CA GLU A 55 14.27 9.89 0.20
C GLU A 55 12.96 10.61 0.53
N ASP A 56 12.85 11.90 0.18
CA ASP A 56 11.64 12.71 0.32
C ASP A 56 10.46 12.11 -0.46
N ILE A 57 10.70 11.60 -1.66
CA ILE A 57 9.69 10.91 -2.48
C ILE A 57 9.26 9.59 -1.84
N VAL A 58 10.18 8.86 -1.20
CA VAL A 58 9.88 7.63 -0.47
C VAL A 58 8.99 7.94 0.73
N ARG A 59 9.39 8.91 1.56
CA ARG A 59 8.64 9.36 2.74
C ARG A 59 7.25 9.85 2.35
N GLN A 60 7.15 10.69 1.31
CA GLN A 60 5.85 11.15 0.81
C GLN A 60 4.97 9.99 0.35
N SER A 61 5.53 9.02 -0.39
CA SER A 61 4.78 7.85 -0.84
C SER A 61 4.24 7.04 0.34
N HIS A 62 5.07 6.80 1.37
CA HIS A 62 4.69 6.09 2.59
C HIS A 62 3.51 6.73 3.32
N LYS A 63 3.50 8.07 3.43
CA LYS A 63 2.39 8.82 4.03
C LYS A 63 1.09 8.73 3.22
N MET A 64 1.21 8.70 1.89
CA MET A 64 0.05 8.71 0.99
C MET A 64 -0.63 7.36 0.80
N ILE A 65 0.06 6.24 1.05
CA ILE A 65 -0.52 4.89 0.93
C ILE A 65 -1.76 4.70 1.83
N PRO A 66 -1.72 4.95 3.16
CA PRO A 66 -2.90 4.78 4.01
C PRO A 66 -4.05 5.74 3.64
N VAL A 67 -3.74 6.97 3.20
CA VAL A 67 -4.74 7.92 2.68
C VAL A 67 -5.44 7.33 1.45
N SER A 68 -4.66 6.80 0.51
CA SER A 68 -5.17 6.22 -0.73
C SER A 68 -5.96 4.95 -0.47
N PHE A 69 -5.48 4.08 0.43
CA PHE A 69 -6.21 2.90 0.86
C PHE A 69 -7.57 3.27 1.45
N ARG A 70 -7.63 4.24 2.37
CA ARG A 70 -8.90 4.68 3.00
C ARG A 70 -9.90 5.18 1.97
N ALA A 71 -9.45 5.92 0.96
CA ALA A 71 -10.32 6.44 -0.09
C ALA A 71 -10.81 5.36 -1.06
N LEU A 72 -9.95 4.40 -1.38
CA LEU A 72 -10.16 3.47 -2.50
C LEU A 72 -10.71 2.10 -2.08
N ASN A 73 -10.52 1.66 -0.83
CA ASN A 73 -10.84 0.28 -0.41
C ASN A 73 -12.33 -0.11 -0.60
N LYS A 74 -13.24 0.86 -0.56
CA LYS A 74 -14.68 0.68 -0.79
C LYS A 74 -15.00 0.24 -2.22
N HIS A 75 -14.07 0.49 -3.14
CA HIS A 75 -14.18 0.06 -4.53
C HIS A 75 -13.65 -1.37 -4.74
N CYS A 76 -12.89 -1.92 -3.80
CA CYS A 76 -12.32 -3.25 -3.92
C CYS A 76 -13.29 -4.34 -3.46
N SER A 77 -13.38 -5.41 -4.23
CA SER A 77 -14.05 -6.65 -3.83
C SER A 77 -13.29 -7.25 -2.64
N GLU A 78 -11.97 -7.30 -2.76
CA GLU A 78 -11.05 -7.87 -1.77
C GLU A 78 -9.81 -7.00 -1.60
N TRP A 79 -9.20 -7.05 -0.43
CA TRP A 79 -7.92 -6.41 -0.23
C TRP A 79 -7.13 -7.09 0.89
N VAL A 80 -5.81 -6.98 0.82
CA VAL A 80 -4.89 -7.43 1.88
C VAL A 80 -3.74 -6.45 2.02
N ILE A 81 -3.33 -6.23 3.26
CA ILE A 81 -2.18 -5.40 3.63
C ILE A 81 -1.20 -6.29 4.40
N TYR A 82 0.04 -6.38 3.91
CA TYR A 82 1.12 -7.13 4.54
C TYR A 82 2.17 -6.18 5.12
N ASN A 83 2.68 -6.50 6.30
CA ASN A 83 3.91 -5.95 6.87
C ASN A 83 5.08 -6.86 6.48
N THR A 84 6.19 -6.27 6.06
CA THR A 84 7.42 -6.97 5.64
C THR A 84 8.65 -6.46 6.40
N ASP A 85 8.46 -6.03 7.64
CA ASP A 85 9.57 -5.63 8.53
C ASP A 85 10.47 -6.83 8.85
N GLU A 86 9.86 -8.00 9.00
CA GLU A 86 10.51 -9.28 9.27
C GLU A 86 10.65 -10.15 8.00
N GLU A 87 11.41 -11.24 8.09
CA GLU A 87 11.64 -12.18 6.98
C GLU A 87 10.35 -12.82 6.48
N GLN A 88 9.45 -13.18 7.39
CA GLN A 88 8.13 -13.71 7.07
C GLN A 88 7.10 -12.57 7.10
N PRO A 89 6.42 -12.27 5.99
CA PRO A 89 5.39 -11.24 5.96
C PRO A 89 4.27 -11.52 6.95
N LYS A 90 3.87 -10.50 7.70
CA LYS A 90 2.73 -10.55 8.62
C LYS A 90 1.52 -9.88 7.98
N GLN A 91 0.34 -10.46 8.15
CA GLN A 91 -0.89 -9.81 7.68
C GLN A 91 -1.29 -8.70 8.65
N ILE A 92 -1.42 -7.47 8.15
CA ILE A 92 -1.93 -6.33 8.92
C ILE A 92 -3.46 -6.37 8.94
N ALA A 93 -4.07 -6.48 7.76
CA ALA A 93 -5.52 -6.53 7.61
C ALA A 93 -5.90 -7.18 6.28
N VAL A 94 -7.05 -7.84 6.26
CA VAL A 94 -7.60 -8.47 5.06
C VAL A 94 -9.12 -8.29 5.01
N LYS A 95 -9.64 -8.06 3.81
CA LYS A 95 -11.05 -8.21 3.47
C LYS A 95 -11.22 -9.31 2.43
N HIS A 96 -12.01 -10.33 2.77
CA HIS A 96 -12.36 -11.44 1.90
C HIS A 96 -13.79 -11.90 2.20
N ASN A 97 -14.61 -12.17 1.18
CA ASN A 97 -16.01 -12.62 1.34
C ASN A 97 -16.84 -11.84 2.38
N ASN A 98 -16.79 -10.50 2.33
CA ASN A 98 -17.44 -9.58 3.30
C ASN A 98 -16.96 -9.68 4.76
N SER A 99 -16.01 -10.55 5.06
CA SER A 99 -15.32 -10.58 6.35
C SER A 99 -14.11 -9.65 6.33
N VAL A 100 -13.86 -8.97 7.45
CA VAL A 100 -12.67 -8.15 7.64
C VAL A 100 -11.94 -8.66 8.90
N ASN A 101 -10.67 -9.00 8.75
CA ASN A 101 -9.80 -9.42 9.85
C ASN A 101 -8.64 -8.42 9.94
N ILE A 102 -8.37 -7.91 11.15
CA ILE A 102 -7.44 -6.81 11.40
C ILE A 102 -6.59 -7.18 12.62
N ASP A 103 -5.27 -7.08 12.46
CA ASP A 103 -4.33 -6.92 13.56
C ASP A 103 -4.36 -5.45 13.99
N SER A 104 -4.98 -5.17 15.13
CA SER A 104 -5.26 -3.80 15.58
C SER A 104 -4.00 -2.95 15.73
N ASP A 105 -2.91 -3.52 16.23
CA ASP A 105 -1.68 -2.78 16.53
C ASP A 105 -0.96 -2.42 15.22
N LEU A 106 -0.78 -3.42 14.34
CA LEU A 106 -0.17 -3.19 13.04
C LEU A 106 -1.02 -2.26 12.17
N TYR A 107 -2.35 -2.39 12.23
CA TYR A 107 -3.25 -1.56 11.44
C TYR A 107 -3.24 -0.11 11.93
N THR A 108 -3.21 0.10 13.25
CA THR A 108 -3.08 1.45 13.82
C THR A 108 -1.77 2.11 13.37
N ARG A 109 -0.64 1.39 13.45
CA ARG A 109 0.66 1.87 12.94
C ARG A 109 0.63 2.14 11.43
N PHE A 110 -0.05 1.31 10.66
CA PHE A 110 -0.22 1.52 9.22
C PHE A 110 -0.99 2.81 8.92
N MET A 111 -2.10 3.05 9.63
CA MET A 111 -2.96 4.21 9.40
C MET A 111 -2.37 5.51 9.94
N SER A 112 -1.58 5.48 11.02
CA SER A 112 -0.98 6.68 11.63
C SER A 112 0.10 7.32 10.76
N LYS A 113 0.68 6.59 9.79
CA LYS A 113 1.65 7.15 8.83
C LYS A 113 1.16 8.35 8.03
N SER A 114 -0.16 8.57 7.91
CA SER A 114 -0.69 9.77 7.27
C SER A 114 -0.71 11.02 8.17
N GLU A 115 -0.41 10.86 9.46
CA GLU A 115 -0.50 11.90 10.49
C GLU A 115 0.89 12.40 10.93
N ASP A 116 1.93 11.59 10.71
CA ASP A 116 3.35 11.96 10.85
C ASP A 116 3.81 12.92 9.73
#